data_AF-A0A1V5D8C7-F1
#
_entry.id   AF-A0A1V5D8C7-F1
#
_cell.length_a   1.000
_cell.length_b   1.000
_cell.length_c   1.000
_cell.angle_alpha   90.00
_cell.angle_beta   90.00
_cell.angle_gamma   90.00
#
_symmetry.space_group_name_H-M   'P 1'
#
loop_
_entity.id
_entity.type
_entity.pdbx_description
1 polymer ?
#
loop_
_entity_poly.entity_id
_entity_poly.type
_entity_poly.pdbx_seq_one_letter_code
_entity_poly.pdbx_strand_id
1 'polypeptide(L)' 'MKLSKTDKLEFVDRTLTVNGKPFVIQFPDEPLFGIADGKLITILFKGCGYTQYSWDPEEIEGYFPDSEPSS' A
#
# COMPACT_ATOMS: atom_id res chain seq x y z
N MET A 1 2.78 -8.29 -8.18
CA MET A 1 4.20 -8.31 -7.78
C MET A 1 4.33 -7.96 -6.32
N LYS A 2 5.34 -8.49 -5.63
CA LYS A 2 5.71 -8.04 -4.28
C LYS A 2 6.63 -6.85 -4.36
N LEU A 3 6.51 -5.91 -3.41
CA LEU A 3 7.49 -4.84 -3.29
C LEU A 3 8.78 -5.35 -2.64
N SER A 4 9.85 -4.60 -2.80
CA SER A 4 11.15 -4.82 -2.16
C SER A 4 11.23 -4.01 -0.87
N LYS A 5 11.97 -4.49 0.13
CA LYS A 5 12.31 -3.74 1.34
C LYS A 5 13.00 -2.39 1.10
N THR A 6 13.56 -2.20 -0.09
CA THR A 6 14.21 -0.95 -0.51
C THR A 6 13.27 0.03 -1.18
N ASP A 7 12.04 -0.41 -1.48
CA ASP A 7 11.04 0.44 -2.11
C ASP A 7 10.51 1.46 -1.10
N LYS A 8 10.49 2.73 -1.51
CA LYS A 8 10.00 3.82 -0.69
C LYS A 8 8.48 3.95 -0.87
N LEU A 9 7.76 3.85 0.24
CA LEU A 9 6.31 4.02 0.29
C LEU A 9 5.93 5.46 0.64
N GLU A 10 5.00 6.03 -0.11
CA GLU A 10 4.41 7.35 0.15
C GLU A 10 2.90 7.27 -0.10
N PHE A 11 2.09 7.90 0.76
CA PHE A 11 0.63 7.92 0.61
C PHE A 11 0.16 9.35 0.36
N VAL A 12 -0.26 9.60 -0.87
CA VAL A 12 -0.61 10.93 -1.38
C VAL A 12 -2.00 10.84 -2.00
N ASP A 13 -2.91 11.74 -1.62
CA ASP A 13 -4.27 11.79 -2.16
C ASP A 13 -5.00 10.44 -2.19
N ARG A 14 -4.86 9.68 -1.09
CA ARG A 14 -5.43 8.33 -0.91
C ARG A 14 -4.89 7.26 -1.85
N THR A 15 -3.81 7.55 -2.57
CA THR A 15 -3.11 6.63 -3.46
C THR A 15 -1.78 6.22 -2.83
N LEU A 16 -1.49 4.91 -2.81
CA LEU A 16 -0.14 4.46 -2.51
C LEU A 16 0.75 4.75 -3.72
N THR A 17 1.87 5.40 -3.46
CA THR A 17 2.95 5.57 -4.42
C THR A 17 4.17 4.81 -3.93
N VAL A 18 4.82 4.11 -4.86
CA VAL A 18 6.02 3.31 -4.62
C VAL A 18 7.12 3.89 -5.50
N ASN A 19 8.20 4.37 -4.87
CA ASN A 19 9.30 5.05 -5.56
C ASN A 19 8.82 6.20 -6.48
N GLY A 20 7.80 6.95 -6.02
CA GLY A 20 7.21 8.07 -6.75
C GLY A 20 6.24 7.69 -7.89
N LYS A 21 5.89 6.41 -8.05
CA LYS A 21 4.91 5.95 -9.04
C LYS A 21 3.64 5.43 -8.37
N PRO A 22 2.44 5.72 -8.91
CA PRO A 22 1.19 5.15 -8.39
C PRO A 22 1.25 3.61 -8.38
N PHE A 23 0.78 3.01 -7.29
CA PHE A 23 0.78 1.57 -7.11
C PHE A 23 -0.60 1.11 -6.65
N VAL A 24 -1.16 0.15 -7.37
CA VAL A 24 -2.45 -0.46 -7.03
C VAL A 24 -2.19 -1.68 -6.17
N ILE A 25 -2.66 -1.63 -4.92
CA ILE A 25 -2.52 -2.71 -3.96
C ILE A 25 -3.57 -3.79 -4.24
N GLN A 26 -3.14 -5.04 -4.21
CA GLN A 26 -3.99 -6.24 -4.22
C GLN A 26 -4.00 -6.93 -2.86
N PHE A 27 -2.90 -6.83 -2.12
CA PHE A 27 -2.80 -7.29 -0.73
C PHE A 27 -1.86 -6.35 0.06
N PRO A 28 -2.20 -5.93 1.28
CA PRO A 28 -3.46 -6.22 2.02
C PRO A 28 -4.71 -5.61 1.34
N ASP A 29 -5.87 -6.25 1.51
CA ASP A 29 -7.16 -5.83 0.93
C ASP A 29 -7.97 -4.89 1.85
N GLU A 30 -7.29 -4.32 2.84
CA GLU A 30 -7.86 -3.48 3.87
C GLU A 30 -7.83 -1.98 3.48
N PRO A 31 -8.70 -1.15 4.06
CA PRO A 31 -8.67 0.30 3.84
C PRO A 31 -7.32 0.91 4.22
N LEU A 32 -6.75 1.67 3.28
CA LEU A 32 -5.49 2.38 3.48
C LEU A 32 -5.68 3.57 4.40
N PHE A 33 -4.79 3.71 5.38
CA PHE A 33 -4.82 4.81 6.35
C PHE A 33 -3.69 5.80 6.13
N GLY A 34 -2.45 5.32 5.92
CA GLY A 34 -1.29 6.19 5.72
C GLY A 34 0.03 5.44 5.72
N ILE A 35 1.15 6.18 5.76
CA ILE A 35 2.50 5.61 5.95
C ILE A 35 3.04 6.07 7.30
N ALA A 36 3.63 5.14 8.05
CA ALA A 36 4.39 5.44 9.27
C ALA A 36 5.67 4.59 9.29
N ASP A 37 6.81 5.20 9.62
CA ASP A 37 8.12 4.53 9.68
C ASP A 37 8.49 3.72 8.42
N GLY A 38 8.08 4.21 7.25
CA GLY A 38 8.31 3.54 5.96
C GLY A 38 7.40 2.33 5.68
N LYS A 39 6.45 2.05 6.57
CA LYS A 39 5.47 0.95 6.44
C LYS A 39 4.10 1.48 6.05
N LEU A 40 3.34 0.67 5.31
CA LEU A 40 1.94 0.96 5.03
C LEU A 40 1.10 0.67 6.28
N ILE A 41 0.24 1.61 6.65
CA ILE A 41 -0.75 1.43 7.70
C ILE A 41 -2.12 1.23 7.06
N THR A 42 -2.76 0.12 7.39
CA THR A 42 -4.17 -0.13 7.08
C THR A 42 -5.02 -0.01 8.34
N ILE A 43 -6.31 0.24 8.17
CA ILE A 43 -7.25 0.38 9.29
C ILE A 43 -8.51 -0.43 9.05
N LEU A 44 -8.93 -1.17 10.07
CA LEU A 44 -10.18 -1.91 10.07
C LEU A 44 -11.07 -1.44 11.22
N PHE A 45 -12.26 -0.96 10.88
CA PHE A 45 -13.26 -0.52 11.87
C PHE A 45 -14.07 -1.73 12.37
N LYS A 46 -14.11 -1.93 13.69
CA LYS A 46 -14.91 -2.98 14.34
C LYS A 46 -15.76 -2.36 15.46
N GLY A 47 -17.06 -2.18 15.19
CA GLY A 47 -17.97 -1.55 16.14
C GLY A 47 -17.53 -0.12 16.49
N CYS A 48 -17.41 0.19 17.79
CA CYS A 48 -16.95 1.50 18.27
C CYS A 48 -15.41 1.66 18.28
N GLY A 49 -14.66 0.66 17.82
CA GLY A 49 -13.20 0.69 17.81
C GLY A 49 -12.60 0.53 16.40
N TYR A 50 -11.28 0.66 16.33
CA TYR A 50 -10.51 0.36 15.12
C TYR A 50 -9.26 -0.44 15.48
N THR A 51 -8.80 -1.23 14.52
CA THR A 51 -7.51 -1.91 14.59
C THR A 51 -6.66 -1.40 13.43
N GLN A 52 -5.39 -1.08 13.72
CA GLN A 52 -4.41 -0.73 12.71
C GLN A 52 -3.45 -1.89 12.50
N TYR A 53 -3.07 -2.12 11.26
CA TYR A 53 -2.03 -3.07 10.88
C TYR A 53 -0.93 -2.31 10.15
N SER A 54 0.31 -2.72 10.39
CA SER A 54 1.50 -2.16 9.76
C SER A 54 2.14 -3.21 8.86
N TRP A 55 2.40 -2.85 7.61
CA TRP A 55 2.88 -3.75 6.57
C TRP A 55 4.23 -3.27 6.06
N ASP A 56 5.25 -4.13 6.15
CA ASP A 56 6.52 -3.92 5.48
C ASP A 56 6.33 -4.00 3.95
N PRO A 57 7.16 -3.31 3.15
CA PRO A 57 7.05 -3.35 1.70
C PRO A 57 6.97 -4.78 1.13
N GLU A 58 7.79 -5.70 1.64
CA GLU A 58 7.84 -7.09 1.18
C GLU A 58 6.57 -7.92 1.45
N GLU A 59 5.68 -7.43 2.31
CA GLU A 59 4.38 -8.03 2.61
C GLU A 59 3.27 -7.52 1.67
N ILE A 60 3.54 -6.45 0.90
CA ILE A 60 2.57 -5.81 0.02
C ILE A 60 2.65 -6.41 -1.39
N GLU A 61 1.50 -6.78 -1.93
CA GLU A 61 1.36 -7.27 -3.30
C GLU A 61 0.48 -6.33 -4.12
N GLY A 62 0.84 -6.10 -5.38
CA GLY A 62 0.07 -5.26 -6.29
C GLY A 62 0.71 -5.07 -7.66
N TYR A 63 0.33 -4.01 -8.37
CA TYR A 63 0.87 -3.69 -9.70
C TYR A 63 0.91 -2.18 -9.95
N PHE A 64 1.79 -1.75 -10.85
CA PHE A 64 1.80 -0.38 -11.34
C PHE A 64 0.78 -0.24 -12.49
N PRO A 65 -0.17 0.70 -12.44
CA PRO A 65 -1.24 0.82 -13.43
C PRO A 65 -0.73 1.19 -14.82
N ASP A 66 0.43 1.87 -14.93
CA ASP A 66 1.10 2.16 -16.20
C ASP A 66 1.75 0.92 -16.86
N SER A 67 1.53 -0.28 -16.29
CA SER A 67 1.98 -1.56 -16.84
C SER A 67 0.91 -2.22 -17.71
N GLU A 68 0.11 -1.44 -18.46
CA GLU A 68 -0.73 -2.06 -19.50
C GLU A 68 0.20 -2.75 -20.51
N PRO A 69 0.00 -4.06 -20.81
CA PRO A 69 0.57 -4.60 -22.03
C PRO A 69 -0.11 -3.87 -23.18
N SER A 70 0.68 -3.14 -23.97
CA SER A 70 0.21 -2.64 -25.27
C SER A 70 -0.28 -3.87 -26.06
N SER A 71 -1.58 -4.03 -26.28
CA SER A 71 -2.15 -5.07 -27.14
C SER A 71 -3.44 -4.58 -27.77
#